data_AF-A0A5E4JMX5-F1
#
_entry.id   AF-A0A5E4JMX5-F1
#
_cell.length_a   1.000
_cell.length_b   1.000
_cell.length_c   1.000
_cell.angle_alpha   90.00
_cell.angle_beta   90.00
_cell.angle_gamma   90.00
#
_symmetry.space_group_name_H-M   'P 1'
#
loop_
_entity.id
_entity.type
_entity.pdbx_description
1 polymer ?
#
loop_
_entity_poly.entity_id
_entity_poly.type
_entity_poly.pdbx_seq_one_letter_code
_entity_poly.pdbx_strand_id
1 'polypeptide(L)' 'MKKLTNPVTHKSKKFGWAGWMHWETSGVHFYAWDKPFPFFSADIYTCKRFDVKTAVSFTKNYFSAGRLTYKSV' A
#
# COMPACT_ATOMS: atom_id res chain seq x y z
N MET A 1 8.40 1.49 13.54
CA MET A 1 8.67 0.53 12.44
C MET A 1 10.09 0.80 11.96
N LYS A 2 11.00 -0.18 12.06
CA LYS A 2 12.38 -0.04 11.57
C LYS A 2 12.46 -0.63 10.17
N LYS A 3 12.90 0.17 9.19
CA LYS A 3 13.07 -0.26 7.79
C LYS A 3 14.26 -1.22 7.70
N LEU A 4 14.07 -2.37 7.03
CA LEU A 4 15.16 -3.28 6.70
C LEU A 4 15.76 -2.98 5.33
N THR A 5 14.93 -2.51 4.39
CA THR A 5 15.34 -2.17 3.03
C THR A 5 14.69 -0.87 2.58
N ASN A 6 15.23 -0.29 1.50
CA ASN A 6 14.48 0.67 0.71
C ASN A 6 13.26 -0.03 0.06
N PRO A 7 12.21 0.72 -0.31
CA PRO A 7 11.10 0.13 -1.05
C PRO A 7 11.62 -0.42 -2.38
N VAL A 8 11.23 -1.64 -2.69
CA VAL A 8 11.46 -2.24 -4.01
C VAL A 8 10.23 -1.96 -4.85
N THR A 9 10.42 -1.48 -6.07
CA THR A 9 9.33 -1.18 -7.00
C THR A 9 9.64 -1.72 -8.37
N HIS A 10 8.64 -2.29 -9.03
CA HIS A 10 8.73 -2.76 -10.41
C HIS A 10 7.47 -2.36 -11.18
N LYS A 11 7.66 -1.74 -12.35
CA LYS A 11 6.57 -1.45 -13.29
C LYS A 11 6.55 -2.48 -14.41
N SER A 12 5.62 -3.40 -14.37
CA SER A 12 5.29 -4.29 -15.49
C SER A 12 4.49 -3.53 -16.55
N LYS A 13 4.90 -3.67 -17.81
CA LYS A 13 4.11 -3.15 -18.95
C LYS A 13 2.71 -3.77 -19.03
N LYS A 14 2.55 -5.01 -18.59
CA LYS A 14 1.29 -5.76 -18.66
C LYS A 14 0.44 -5.63 -17.39
N PHE A 15 1.08 -5.58 -16.23
CA PHE A 15 0.39 -5.73 -14.93
C PHE A 15 0.47 -4.49 -14.03
N GLY A 16 1.08 -3.39 -14.49
CA GLY A 16 1.19 -2.16 -13.71
C GLY A 16 2.31 -2.20 -12.66
N TRP A 17 2.11 -1.51 -11.55
CA TRP A 17 3.09 -1.36 -10.49
C TRP A 17 2.95 -2.45 -9.44
N ALA A 18 4.08 -2.98 -9.00
CA ALA A 18 4.21 -3.75 -7.77
C ALA A 18 5.31 -3.11 -6.92
N GLY A 19 5.07 -3.00 -5.62
CA GLY A 19 6.06 -2.51 -4.69
C GLY A 19 5.92 -3.12 -3.31
N TRP A 20 7.04 -3.25 -2.61
CA TRP A 20 7.05 -3.76 -1.25
C TRP A 20 8.18 -3.19 -0.43
N MET A 21 8.00 -3.25 0.89
CA MET A 21 9.03 -2.95 1.86
C MET A 21 8.84 -3.85 3.07
N HIS A 22 9.96 -4.40 3.54
CA HIS A 22 9.99 -5.10 4.82
C HIS A 22 10.43 -4.15 5.95
N TRP A 23 9.69 -4.21 7.05
CA TRP A 23 10.10 -3.74 8.36
C TRP A 23 10.57 -4.94 9.18
N GLU A 24 11.32 -4.70 10.25
CA GLU A 24 11.95 -5.75 11.06
C GLU A 24 11.00 -6.88 11.51
N THR A 25 9.73 -6.56 11.76
CA THR A 25 8.71 -7.52 12.20
C THR A 25 7.47 -7.54 11.28
N SER A 26 7.51 -6.82 10.16
CA SER A 26 6.28 -6.42 9.46
C SER A 26 6.55 -6.04 8.00
N GLY A 27 5.54 -5.61 7.26
CA GLY A 27 5.76 -5.19 5.89
C GLY A 27 4.55 -4.52 5.25
N VAL A 28 4.80 -3.96 4.07
CA VAL A 28 3.77 -3.40 3.21
C VAL A 28 3.93 -3.92 1.79
N HIS A 29 2.80 -4.22 1.17
CA HIS A 29 2.70 -4.51 -0.26
C HIS A 29 1.79 -3.47 -0.91
N PHE A 30 2.15 -3.08 -2.12
CA PHE A 30 1.40 -2.13 -2.92
C PHE A 30 1.34 -2.59 -4.37
N TYR A 31 0.14 -2.57 -4.95
CA TYR A 31 -0.08 -2.84 -6.35
C TYR A 31 -0.94 -1.75 -6.95
N ALA A 32 -0.64 -1.34 -8.18
CA ALA A 32 -1.46 -0.36 -8.90
C ALA A 32 -1.55 -0.68 -10.39
N TRP A 33 -2.72 -0.42 -10.95
CA TRP A 33 -3.07 -0.66 -12.35
C TRP A 33 -3.56 0.64 -12.98
N ASP A 34 -3.03 0.95 -14.15
CA ASP A 34 -3.45 2.12 -14.94
C ASP A 34 -4.70 1.81 -15.79
N LYS A 35 -5.00 0.52 -16.03
CA LYS A 35 -6.07 0.04 -16.92
C LYS A 35 -6.90 -1.08 -16.27
N PRO A 36 -8.21 -1.18 -16.57
CA PRO A 36 -8.99 -0.31 -17.47
C PRO A 36 -9.28 1.09 -16.88
N PHE A 37 -9.09 1.26 -15.58
CA PHE A 37 -9.13 2.55 -14.88
C PHE A 37 -8.09 2.53 -13.76
N PRO A 38 -7.66 3.70 -13.25
CA PRO A 38 -6.74 3.77 -12.12
C PRO A 38 -7.30 3.03 -10.90
N PHE A 39 -6.56 2.02 -10.46
CA PHE A 39 -6.90 1.21 -9.29
C PHE A 39 -5.63 0.86 -8.53
N PHE A 40 -5.72 0.75 -7.20
CA PHE A 40 -4.62 0.27 -6.38
C PHE A 40 -5.14 -0.58 -5.22
N SER A 41 -4.27 -1.46 -4.74
CA SER A 41 -4.45 -2.21 -3.51
C SER A 41 -3.20 -2.09 -2.65
N ALA A 42 -3.39 -1.94 -1.34
CA ALA A 42 -2.29 -1.89 -0.39
C ALA A 42 -2.59 -2.79 0.81
N ASP A 43 -1.62 -3.64 1.16
CA ASP A 43 -1.66 -4.45 2.37
C ASP A 43 -0.66 -3.88 3.37
N ILE A 44 -1.15 -3.45 4.52
CA ILE A 44 -0.32 -2.89 5.59
C ILE A 44 -0.38 -3.86 6.76
N TYR A 45 0.70 -4.63 6.93
CA TYR A 45 0.84 -5.57 8.04
C TYR A 45 1.85 -5.01 9.03
N THR A 46 1.44 -4.71 10.25
CA THR A 46 2.33 -4.17 11.29
C THR A 46 2.11 -4.86 12.64
N CYS A 47 3.20 -5.15 13.34
CA CYS A 47 3.16 -5.67 14.71
C CYS A 47 2.98 -4.58 15.78
N LYS A 48 3.00 -3.30 15.40
CA LYS A 48 2.74 -2.18 16.32
C LYS A 48 1.31 -1.68 16.11
N ARG A 49 0.61 -1.40 17.22
CA ARG A 49 -0.70 -0.73 17.14
C ARG A 49 -0.57 0.60 16.39
N PHE A 50 -1.51 0.84 15.49
CA PHE A 50 -1.66 2.08 14.74
C PHE A 50 -3.15 2.38 14.57
N ASP A 51 -3.49 3.65 14.34
CA ASP A 51 -4.86 4.02 14.02
C ASP A 51 -5.17 3.72 12.54
N VAL A 52 -6.04 2.73 12.32
CA VAL A 52 -6.43 2.29 10.98
C VAL A 52 -7.09 3.43 10.20
N LYS A 53 -7.89 4.29 10.87
CA LYS A 53 -8.59 5.40 10.21
C LYS A 53 -7.61 6.45 9.68
N THR A 54 -6.55 6.75 10.43
CA THR A 54 -5.48 7.63 10.00
C THR A 54 -4.78 7.08 8.76
N ALA A 55 -4.42 5.80 8.76
CA ALA A 55 -3.77 5.17 7.59
C ALA A 55 -4.69 5.19 6.35
N VAL A 56 -5.97 4.85 6.52
CA VAL A 56 -6.97 4.88 5.45
C VAL A 56 -7.16 6.29 4.91
N SER A 57 -7.32 7.28 5.78
CA SER A 57 -7.54 8.68 5.39
C SER A 57 -6.32 9.26 4.68
N PHE A 58 -5.13 8.98 5.19
CA PHE A 58 -3.87 9.36 4.54
C PHE A 58 -3.78 8.77 3.13
N THR A 59 -3.97 7.46 2.99
CA THR A 59 -3.88 6.79 1.69
C THR A 59 -4.93 7.31 0.70
N LYS A 60 -6.17 7.52 1.16
CA LYS A 60 -7.24 8.10 0.34
C LYS A 60 -6.85 9.48 -0.19
N ASN A 61 -6.38 10.35 0.69
CA ASN A 61 -6.07 11.74 0.33
C ASN A 61 -4.81 11.81 -0.55
N TYR A 62 -3.76 11.04 -0.20
CA TYR A 62 -2.50 11.02 -0.94
C TYR A 62 -2.69 10.62 -2.41
N PHE A 63 -3.48 9.57 -2.66
CA PHE A 63 -3.78 9.12 -4.02
C PHE A 63 -5.03 9.77 -4.64
N SER A 64 -5.68 10.70 -3.94
CA SER A 64 -6.95 11.30 -4.36
C SER A 64 -8.00 10.23 -4.76
N ALA A 65 -8.09 9.15 -3.98
CA ALA A 65 -8.93 8.01 -4.28
C ALA A 65 -10.42 8.36 -4.11
N GLY A 66 -11.17 8.37 -5.22
CA GLY A 66 -12.60 8.69 -5.20
C GLY A 66 -13.44 7.67 -4.42
N ARG A 67 -13.08 6.39 -4.49
CA ARG A 67 -13.68 5.30 -3.71
C ARG A 67 -12.57 4.48 -3.06
N LEU A 68 -12.75 4.14 -1.79
CA LEU A 68 -11.82 3.30 -1.04
C LEU A 68 -12.61 2.41 -0.08
N THR A 69 -12.27 1.14 -0.06
CA THR A 69 -12.73 0.17 0.94
C THR A 69 -11.52 -0.36 1.69
N TYR A 70 -11.73 -0.76 2.95
CA TYR A 70 -10.66 -1.37 3.74
C TYR A 70 -11.26 -2.42 4.69
N LYS A 71 -10.40 -3.35 5.12
CA LYS A 71 -10.68 -4.32 6.16
C LYS A 71 -9.49 -4.35 7.11
N SER A 72 -9.76 -4.37 8.41
CA SER A 72 -8.75 -4.57 9.45
C SER A 72 -9.16 -5.77 10.32
N VAL A 73 -8.16 -6.50 10.82
CA VAL A 73 -8.33 -7.58 11.80
C VAL A 73 -7.94 -7.07 13.18
#